data_AF-M8DP25-F1
#
_entry.id   AF-M8DP25-F1
#
_cell.length_a   1.000
_cell.length_b   1.000
_cell.length_c   1.000
_cell.angle_alpha   90.00
_cell.angle_beta   90.00
_cell.angle_gamma   90.00
#
_symmetry.space_group_name_H-M   'P 1'
#
loop_
_entity.id
_entity.type
_entity.pdbx_description
1 polymer ?
#
loop_
_entity_poly.entity_id
_entity_poly.type
_entity_poly.pdbx_seq_one_letter_code
_entity_poly.pdbx_strand_id
1 'polypeptide(L)'
;MSFETVVEQYRPLISYIIRKLHIRRHVIDEYMQIGLIALWEAYERYDETKGSFHSFAFKMIRWRIVSQLRKETKNVAIPLLDEQMLKEDVDFFTDIIWEDAMRDMTPRERIWLVRHVIEGKTLKQIADEEGVTVHAVKQWRISAVKKLKRYVNCAAHPCSNK
;
A
#
# COMPACT_ATOMS: atom_id res chain seq x y z
N MET A 1 6.22 -13.42 -6.71
CA MET A 1 6.08 -13.26 -5.24
C MET A 1 5.23 -14.41 -4.75
N SER A 2 5.40 -14.89 -3.51
CA SER A 2 4.38 -15.78 -2.95
C SER A 2 3.19 -14.93 -2.49
N PHE A 3 1.99 -15.50 -2.58
CA PHE A 3 0.79 -14.80 -2.14
C PHE A 3 0.81 -14.49 -0.65
N GLU A 4 1.46 -15.32 0.18
CA GLU A 4 1.61 -15.04 1.62
C GLU A 4 2.26 -13.68 1.89
N THR A 5 3.25 -13.28 1.06
CA THR A 5 3.92 -11.99 1.24
C THR A 5 2.96 -10.82 0.94
N VAL A 6 2.10 -10.97 -0.06
CA VAL A 6 1.09 -9.96 -0.42
C VAL A 6 0.02 -9.86 0.68
N VAL A 7 -0.38 -11.00 1.25
CA VAL A 7 -1.31 -11.04 2.38
C VAL A 7 -0.79 -10.23 3.56
N GLU A 8 0.46 -10.44 3.98
CA GLU A 8 1.04 -9.72 5.11
C GLU A 8 1.06 -8.19 4.90
N GLN A 9 1.31 -7.75 3.67
CA GLN A 9 1.34 -6.32 3.31
C GLN A 9 -0.05 -5.67 3.31
N TYR A 10 -1.09 -6.42 2.95
CA TYR A 10 -2.44 -5.88 2.76
C TYR A 10 -3.39 -6.17 3.94
N ARG A 11 -3.01 -7.01 4.89
CA ARG A 11 -3.73 -7.20 6.17
C ARG A 11 -4.04 -5.87 6.89
N PRO A 12 -3.10 -4.90 6.99
CA PRO A 12 -3.39 -3.60 7.59
C PRO A 12 -4.46 -2.81 6.82
N LEU A 13 -4.47 -2.92 5.48
CA LEU A 13 -5.47 -2.27 4.64
C LEU A 13 -6.88 -2.81 4.90
N ILE A 14 -7.02 -4.14 4.93
CA ILE A 14 -8.30 -4.79 5.19
C ILE A 14 -8.79 -4.40 6.58
N SER A 15 -7.89 -4.42 7.58
CA SER A 15 -8.18 -3.97 8.95
C SER A 15 -8.64 -2.50 9.00
N TYR A 16 -8.00 -1.62 8.22
CA TYR A 16 -8.40 -0.22 8.09
C TYR A 16 -9.81 -0.08 7.51
N ILE A 17 -10.10 -0.76 6.40
CA ILE A 17 -11.42 -0.72 5.75
C ILE A 17 -12.52 -1.21 6.70
N ILE A 18 -12.29 -2.32 7.41
CA ILE A 18 -13.24 -2.89 8.39
C ILE A 18 -13.54 -1.88 9.50
N ARG A 19 -12.51 -1.23 10.06
CA ARG A 19 -12.68 -0.20 11.10
C ARG A 19 -13.43 1.02 10.57
N LYS A 20 -13.07 1.51 9.37
CA LYS A 20 -13.72 2.68 8.75
C LYS A 20 -15.20 2.44 8.48
N LEU A 21 -15.57 1.20 8.14
CA LEU A 21 -16.97 0.80 7.94
C LEU A 21 -17.72 0.47 9.24
N HIS A 22 -17.09 0.68 10.41
CA HIS A 22 -17.70 0.45 11.72
C HIS A 22 -18.27 -0.96 11.89
N ILE A 23 -17.60 -1.95 11.29
CA ILE A 23 -18.02 -3.35 11.37
C ILE A 23 -17.87 -3.86 12.80
N ARG A 24 -18.87 -4.58 13.29
CA ARG A 24 -18.96 -5.03 14.68
C ARG A 24 -17.81 -5.98 15.02
N ARG A 25 -17.28 -5.86 16.25
CA ARG A 25 -16.10 -6.59 16.72
C ARG A 25 -16.19 -8.12 16.56
N HIS A 26 -17.37 -8.71 16.75
CA HIS A 26 -17.57 -10.15 16.71
C HIS A 26 -17.55 -10.76 15.30
N VAL A 27 -17.61 -9.96 14.23
CA VAL A 27 -17.55 -10.43 12.83
C VAL A 27 -16.28 -9.98 12.11
N ILE A 28 -15.31 -9.37 12.80
CA ILE A 28 -14.08 -8.85 12.17
C ILE A 28 -13.36 -9.94 11.37
N ASP A 29 -13.26 -11.16 11.91
CA ASP A 29 -12.53 -12.26 11.26
C ASP A 29 -13.21 -12.72 9.97
N GLU A 30 -14.54 -12.70 9.91
CA GLU A 30 -15.30 -13.03 8.70
C GLU A 30 -15.02 -12.00 7.60
N TYR A 31 -15.09 -10.71 7.94
CA TYR A 31 -14.79 -9.64 6.99
C TYR A 31 -13.30 -9.57 6.60
N MET A 32 -12.41 -10.00 7.49
CA MET A 32 -11.00 -10.18 7.19
C MET A 32 -10.80 -11.23 6.10
N GLN A 33 -11.45 -12.39 6.25
CA GLN A 33 -11.40 -13.44 5.24
C GLN A 33 -11.98 -12.97 3.89
N ILE A 34 -13.09 -12.24 3.91
CA ILE A 34 -13.68 -11.66 2.69
C ILE A 34 -12.71 -10.70 2.00
N GLY A 35 -12.03 -9.86 2.77
CA GLY A 35 -10.99 -8.98 2.25
C GLY A 35 -9.81 -9.74 1.64
N LEU A 36 -9.36 -10.81 2.29
CA LEU A 36 -8.27 -11.66 1.79
C LEU A 36 -8.65 -12.42 0.51
N ILE A 37 -9.88 -12.91 0.41
CA ILE A 37 -10.41 -13.54 -0.80
C ILE A 37 -10.45 -12.51 -1.94
N ALA A 38 -10.91 -11.28 -1.67
CA ALA A 38 -10.92 -10.22 -2.67
C ALA A 38 -9.51 -9.82 -3.10
N LEU A 39 -8.54 -9.82 -2.18
CA LEU A 39 -7.13 -9.59 -2.48
C LEU A 39 -6.55 -10.70 -3.37
N TRP A 40 -6.88 -11.97 -3.10
CA TRP A 40 -6.50 -13.08 -3.97
C TRP A 40 -7.09 -12.94 -5.37
N GLU A 41 -8.38 -12.63 -5.48
CA GLU A 41 -9.03 -12.36 -6.76
C GLU A 41 -8.38 -11.16 -7.48
N ALA A 42 -7.93 -10.15 -6.74
CA ALA A 42 -7.17 -9.03 -7.28
C ALA A 42 -5.81 -9.44 -7.81
N TYR A 43 -5.09 -10.26 -7.05
CA TYR A 43 -3.78 -10.76 -7.43
C TYR A 43 -3.84 -11.55 -8.74
N GLU A 44 -4.85 -12.41 -8.90
CA GLU A 44 -5.03 -13.26 -10.10
C GLU A 44 -5.53 -12.49 -11.33
N ARG A 45 -6.35 -11.46 -11.15
CA ARG A 45 -7.02 -10.74 -12.26
C ARG A 45 -6.37 -9.41 -12.63
N TYR A 46 -5.33 -9.02 -11.91
CA TYR A 46 -4.68 -7.74 -12.13
C TYR A 46 -4.03 -7.69 -13.51
N ASP A 47 -4.20 -6.54 -14.14
CA ASP A 47 -3.68 -6.22 -15.46
C ASP A 47 -2.98 -4.86 -15.35
N GLU A 48 -1.69 -4.86 -15.56
CA GLU A 48 -0.82 -3.69 -15.38
C GLU A 48 -1.14 -2.54 -16.33
N THR A 49 -1.81 -2.84 -17.44
CA THR A 49 -2.27 -1.80 -18.37
C THR A 49 -3.38 -0.93 -17.78
N LYS A 50 -4.00 -1.35 -16.66
CA LYS A 50 -5.16 -0.69 -16.03
C LYS A 50 -4.81 0.17 -14.81
N GLY A 51 -3.53 0.42 -14.57
CA GLY A 51 -3.04 1.29 -13.48
C GLY A 51 -2.46 0.49 -12.31
N SER A 52 -2.25 1.17 -11.17
CA SER A 52 -1.58 0.59 -9.98
C SER A 52 -2.34 -0.57 -9.34
N PHE A 53 -1.63 -1.66 -9.01
CA PHE A 53 -2.16 -2.77 -8.23
C PHE A 53 -2.74 -2.32 -6.88
N HIS A 54 -2.12 -1.35 -6.20
CA HIS A 54 -2.63 -0.84 -4.92
C HIS A 54 -4.02 -0.24 -5.08
N SER A 55 -4.23 0.62 -6.08
CA SER A 55 -5.52 1.24 -6.34
C SER A 55 -6.57 0.20 -6.75
N PHE A 56 -6.17 -0.81 -7.53
CA PHE A 56 -7.05 -1.89 -7.96
C PHE A 56 -7.45 -2.80 -6.80
N ALA A 57 -6.49 -3.29 -6.03
CA ALA A 57 -6.70 -4.14 -4.87
C ALA A 57 -7.54 -3.42 -3.81
N PHE A 58 -7.25 -2.15 -3.51
CA PHE A 58 -8.08 -1.34 -2.60
C PHE A 58 -9.54 -1.30 -3.05
N LYS A 59 -9.79 -0.96 -4.32
CA LYS A 59 -11.15 -0.89 -4.88
C LYS A 59 -11.87 -2.24 -4.74
N MET A 60 -11.21 -3.34 -5.08
CA MET A 60 -11.84 -4.67 -5.04
C MET A 60 -12.11 -5.16 -3.62
N ILE A 61 -11.14 -5.01 -2.71
CA ILE A 61 -11.28 -5.38 -1.30
C ILE A 61 -12.45 -4.59 -0.68
N ARG A 62 -12.44 -3.27 -0.84
CA ARG A 62 -13.49 -2.39 -0.31
C ARG A 62 -14.84 -2.75 -0.91
N TRP A 63 -14.92 -2.93 -2.23
CA TRP A 63 -16.17 -3.30 -2.90
C TRP A 63 -16.73 -4.63 -2.37
N ARG A 64 -15.88 -5.64 -2.18
CA ARG A 64 -16.32 -6.95 -1.68
C ARG A 64 -16.86 -6.87 -0.26
N ILE A 65 -16.14 -6.18 0.63
CA ILE A 65 -16.56 -5.96 2.02
C ILE A 65 -17.88 -5.18 2.09
N VAL A 66 -18.00 -4.08 1.33
CA VAL A 66 -19.23 -3.27 1.27
C VAL A 66 -20.41 -4.07 0.69
N SER A 67 -20.16 -4.85 -0.36
CA SER A 67 -21.17 -5.71 -0.98
C SER A 67 -21.72 -6.74 0.01
N GLN A 68 -20.84 -7.37 0.80
CA GLN A 68 -21.28 -8.26 1.87
C GLN A 68 -22.08 -7.51 2.95
N LEU A 69 -21.59 -6.37 3.41
CA LEU A 69 -22.25 -5.58 4.46
C LEU A 69 -23.67 -5.14 4.06
N ARG A 70 -23.87 -4.79 2.78
CA ARG A 70 -25.19 -4.45 2.20
C ARG A 70 -26.15 -5.63 2.19
N LYS A 71 -25.66 -6.86 1.97
CA LYS A 71 -26.50 -8.08 2.00
C LYS A 71 -26.95 -8.39 3.42
N GLU A 72 -26.06 -8.26 4.39
CA GLU A 72 -26.34 -8.56 5.79
C GLU A 72 -27.19 -7.49 6.46
N THR A 73 -27.08 -6.24 6.01
CA THR A 73 -27.76 -5.11 6.64
C THR A 73 -28.63 -4.37 5.63
N LYS A 74 -29.89 -4.78 5.53
CA LYS A 74 -30.89 -4.25 4.57
C LYS A 74 -31.10 -2.71 4.63
N ASN A 75 -30.60 -2.02 5.66
CA ASN A 75 -30.84 -0.59 5.93
C ASN A 75 -29.58 0.24 6.23
N VAL A 76 -28.35 -0.22 5.94
CA VAL A 76 -27.16 0.64 6.15
C VAL A 76 -26.97 1.56 4.95
N ALA A 77 -27.17 2.85 5.18
CA ALA A 77 -26.74 3.90 4.26
C ALA A 77 -25.20 3.98 4.25
N ILE A 78 -24.57 3.13 3.44
CA ILE A 78 -23.13 3.25 3.15
C ILE A 78 -22.99 4.33 2.07
N PRO A 79 -22.28 5.44 2.33
CA PRO A 79 -22.02 6.46 1.32
C PRO A 79 -21.46 5.82 0.05
N LEU A 80 -21.95 6.28 -1.12
CA LEU A 80 -21.32 5.91 -2.38
C LEU A 80 -19.86 6.32 -2.33
N LEU A 81 -18.98 5.42 -2.77
CA LEU A 81 -17.57 5.72 -2.88
C LEU A 81 -17.40 6.68 -4.05
N ASP A 82 -17.18 7.96 -3.77
CA ASP A 82 -16.76 8.91 -4.77
C ASP A 82 -15.23 8.87 -4.96
N GLU A 83 -14.77 9.54 -6.01
CA GLU A 83 -13.37 9.53 -6.44
C GLU A 83 -12.45 10.23 -5.43
N GLN A 84 -12.96 11.20 -4.68
CA GLN A 84 -12.22 11.93 -3.65
C GLN A 84 -12.00 11.07 -2.40
N MET A 85 -13.05 10.44 -1.88
CA MET A 85 -12.98 9.51 -0.75
C MET A 85 -12.06 8.33 -1.04
N LEU A 86 -12.08 7.82 -2.28
CA LEU A 86 -11.18 6.78 -2.73
C LEU A 86 -9.72 7.26 -2.71
N LYS A 87 -9.45 8.47 -3.21
CA LYS A 87 -8.10 9.04 -3.21
C LYS A 87 -7.58 9.22 -1.79
N GLU A 88 -8.37 9.79 -0.90
CA GLU A 88 -8.02 9.96 0.52
C GLU A 88 -7.68 8.63 1.21
N ASP A 89 -8.45 7.57 0.92
CA ASP A 89 -8.16 6.25 1.49
C ASP A 89 -6.91 5.58 0.91
N VAL A 90 -6.66 5.77 -0.39
CA VAL A 90 -5.44 5.30 -1.04
C VAL A 90 -4.23 6.06 -0.53
N ASP A 91 -4.33 7.38 -0.40
CA ASP A 91 -3.26 8.24 0.13
C ASP A 91 -2.96 7.86 1.59
N PHE A 92 -3.99 7.70 2.44
CA PHE A 92 -3.82 7.26 3.83
C PHE A 92 -3.15 5.87 3.94
N PHE A 93 -3.54 4.92 3.09
CA PHE A 93 -2.88 3.63 3.07
C PHE A 93 -1.43 3.72 2.57
N THR A 94 -1.18 4.58 1.60
CA THR A 94 0.16 4.87 1.09
C THR A 94 1.03 5.44 2.21
N ASP A 95 0.49 6.36 3.02
CA ASP A 95 1.18 6.93 4.19
C ASP A 95 1.52 5.87 5.25
N ILE A 96 0.60 4.92 5.53
CA ILE A 96 0.90 3.78 6.42
C ILE A 96 2.07 2.94 5.88
N ILE A 97 2.06 2.65 4.58
CA ILE A 97 3.16 1.91 3.95
C ILE A 97 4.47 2.70 4.05
N TRP A 98 4.43 4.02 3.87
CA TRP A 98 5.61 4.88 4.01
C TRP A 98 6.14 4.91 5.44
N GLU A 99 5.27 4.99 6.45
CA GLU A 99 5.67 4.95 7.86
C GLU A 99 6.37 3.63 8.21
N ASP A 100 5.80 2.49 7.80
CA ASP A 100 6.41 1.19 8.03
C ASP A 100 7.72 1.03 7.25
N ALA A 101 7.78 1.53 6.01
CA ALA A 101 9.01 1.54 5.23
C ALA A 101 10.11 2.41 5.87
N MET A 102 9.73 3.56 6.45
CA MET A 102 10.67 4.41 7.16
C MET A 102 11.19 3.73 8.42
N ARG A 103 10.39 2.98 9.19
CA ARG A 103 10.85 2.26 10.39
C ARG A 103 12.04 1.36 10.12
N ASP A 104 12.02 0.63 9.00
CA ASP A 104 13.08 -0.30 8.59
C ASP A 104 14.31 0.39 7.94
N MET A 105 14.23 1.70 7.71
CA MET A 105 15.32 2.50 7.16
C MET A 105 16.22 3.11 8.23
N THR A 106 17.52 3.12 7.93
CA THR A 106 18.53 3.90 8.65
C THR A 106 18.32 5.41 8.41
N PRO A 107 18.83 6.28 9.30
CA PRO A 107 18.68 7.73 9.14
C PRO A 107 19.14 8.26 7.77
N ARG A 108 20.23 7.71 7.22
CA ARG A 108 20.80 8.10 5.93
C ARG A 108 19.93 7.69 4.73
N GLU A 109 19.29 6.53 4.81
CA GLU A 109 18.34 6.08 3.78
C GLU A 109 17.07 6.93 3.81
N ARG A 110 16.60 7.32 5.00
CA ARG A 110 15.46 8.23 5.17
C ARG A 110 15.75 9.62 4.62
N ILE A 111 16.97 10.14 4.85
CA ILE A 111 17.42 11.42 4.27
C ILE A 111 17.33 11.35 2.74
N TRP A 112 17.87 10.29 2.12
CA TRP A 112 17.74 10.14 0.67
C TRP A 112 16.26 10.08 0.23
N LEU A 113 15.42 9.32 0.94
CA LEU A 113 14.01 9.19 0.60
C LEU A 113 13.29 10.54 0.63
N VAL A 114 13.39 11.29 1.73
CA VAL A 114 12.71 12.58 1.87
C VAL A 114 13.28 13.61 0.89
N ARG A 115 14.59 13.83 0.89
CA ARG A 115 15.24 14.87 0.08
C ARG A 115 15.12 14.63 -1.42
N HIS A 116 15.22 13.38 -1.87
CA HIS A 116 15.17 13.06 -3.30
C HIS A 116 13.76 12.82 -3.82
N VAL A 117 12.98 11.99 -3.14
CA VAL A 117 11.67 11.52 -3.65
C VAL A 117 10.56 12.51 -3.35
N ILE A 118 10.59 13.16 -2.18
CA ILE A 118 9.54 14.12 -1.77
C ILE A 118 9.94 15.55 -2.17
N GLU A 119 11.17 15.98 -1.85
CA GLU A 119 11.62 17.36 -2.11
C GLU A 119 12.21 17.55 -3.53
N GLY A 120 12.45 16.47 -4.29
CA GLY A 120 12.94 16.56 -5.67
C GLY A 120 14.41 16.97 -5.84
N LYS A 121 15.23 16.94 -4.78
CA LYS A 121 16.64 17.35 -4.85
C LYS A 121 17.49 16.37 -5.64
N THR A 122 18.52 16.88 -6.33
CA THR A 122 19.50 16.04 -7.01
C THR A 122 20.44 15.34 -6.03
N LEU A 123 21.01 14.21 -6.42
CA LEU A 123 21.99 13.49 -5.59
C LEU A 123 23.22 14.35 -5.23
N LYS A 124 23.55 15.34 -6.08
CA LYS A 124 24.64 16.29 -5.84
C LYS A 124 24.26 17.29 -4.74
N GLN A 125 23.07 17.89 -4.81
CA GLN A 125 22.58 18.80 -3.77
C GLN A 125 22.49 18.11 -2.40
N ILE A 126 22.03 16.86 -2.35
CA ILE A 126 21.99 16.07 -1.11
C ILE A 126 23.40 15.82 -0.57
N ALA A 127 24.37 15.56 -1.45
CA ALA A 127 25.76 15.34 -1.04
C ALA A 127 26.37 16.63 -0.45
N ASP A 128 26.12 17.76 -1.10
CA ASP A 128 26.60 19.07 -0.67
C ASP A 128 25.95 19.51 0.67
N GLU A 129 24.64 19.29 0.84
CA GLU A 129 23.91 19.64 2.07
C GLU A 129 24.28 18.76 3.27
N GLU A 130 24.45 17.45 3.06
CA GLU A 130 24.75 16.50 4.13
C GLU A 130 26.27 16.35 4.38
N GLY A 131 27.11 17.09 3.63
CA GLY A 131 28.56 17.08 3.77
C GLY A 131 29.21 15.73 3.42
N VAL A 132 28.65 14.99 2.46
CA VAL A 132 29.11 13.65 2.06
C VAL A 132 29.46 13.59 0.57
N THR A 133 30.03 12.47 0.12
CA THR A 133 30.29 12.26 -1.30
C THR A 133 29.01 11.86 -2.06
N VAL A 134 28.91 12.25 -3.34
CA VAL A 134 27.82 11.79 -4.23
C VAL A 134 27.74 10.25 -4.30
N HIS A 135 28.88 9.57 -4.15
CA HIS A 135 28.91 8.12 -4.06
C HIS A 135 28.19 7.61 -2.80
N ALA A 136 28.37 8.24 -1.64
CA ALA A 136 27.64 7.87 -0.42
C ALA A 136 26.13 8.01 -0.62
N VAL A 137 25.66 9.12 -1.20
CA VAL A 137 24.24 9.32 -1.51
C VAL A 137 23.71 8.26 -2.48
N LYS A 138 24.52 7.86 -3.49
CA LYS A 138 24.18 6.73 -4.37
C LYS A 138 24.04 5.41 -3.60
N GLN A 139 24.90 5.13 -2.62
CA GLN A 139 24.77 3.93 -1.79
C GLN A 139 23.52 3.98 -0.91
N TRP A 140 23.19 5.15 -0.33
CA TRP A 140 21.94 5.34 0.42
C TRP A 140 20.73 5.06 -0.46
N ARG A 141 20.72 5.59 -1.69
CA ARG A 141 19.69 5.27 -2.69
C ARG A 141 19.56 3.78 -2.92
N ILE A 142 20.66 3.07 -3.21
CA ILE A 142 20.61 1.65 -3.55
C ILE A 142 20.04 0.84 -2.38
N SER A 143 20.49 1.12 -1.15
CA SER A 143 20.01 0.44 0.04
C SER A 143 18.57 0.80 0.37
N ALA A 144 18.21 2.08 0.29
CA ALA A 144 16.85 2.57 0.47
C ALA A 144 15.89 1.95 -0.54
N VAL A 145 16.22 1.96 -1.83
CA VAL A 145 15.42 1.33 -2.89
C VAL A 145 15.30 -0.17 -2.66
N LYS A 146 16.34 -0.87 -2.19
CA LYS A 146 16.24 -2.30 -1.85
C LYS A 146 15.22 -2.57 -0.73
N LYS A 147 15.14 -1.68 0.27
CA LYS A 147 14.14 -1.74 1.34
C LYS A 147 12.75 -1.36 0.84
N LEU A 148 12.63 -0.24 0.13
CA LEU A 148 11.38 0.22 -0.48
C LEU A 148 10.81 -0.80 -1.45
N LYS A 149 11.64 -1.56 -2.17
CA LYS A 149 11.17 -2.64 -3.04
C LYS A 149 10.35 -3.70 -2.30
N ARG A 150 10.56 -3.90 -0.99
CA ARG A 150 9.70 -4.78 -0.18
C ARG A 150 8.28 -4.24 -0.08
N TYR A 151 8.12 -2.92 -0.13
CA TYR A 151 6.85 -2.21 0.01
C TYR A 151 6.24 -1.82 -1.35
N VAL A 152 7.07 -1.52 -2.36
CA VAL A 152 6.68 -0.96 -3.67
C VAL A 152 6.76 -2.01 -4.80
N ASN A 153 7.74 -2.92 -4.79
CA ASN A 153 7.92 -3.89 -5.89
C ASN A 153 6.99 -5.12 -5.81
N CYS A 154 6.00 -5.11 -4.90
CA CYS A 154 4.81 -5.97 -4.98
C CYS A 154 3.65 -5.34 -5.79
N ALA A 155 3.81 -4.12 -6.31
CA ALA A 155 2.80 -3.48 -7.16
C ALA A 155 3.01 -3.70 -8.68
N ALA A 156 4.10 -4.38 -9.08
CA ALA A 156 4.48 -4.48 -10.49
C ALA A 156 4.30 -5.84 -11.17
N HIS A 157 4.35 -7.00 -10.49
CA HIS A 157 4.08 -8.31 -11.14
C HIS A 157 3.79 -9.43 -10.12
N PRO A 158 2.51 -9.73 -9.83
CA PRO A 158 2.03 -11.01 -9.34
C PRO A 158 2.36 -12.19 -10.27
N CYS A 159 2.21 -11.97 -11.57
CA CYS A 159 2.22 -13.01 -12.60
C CYS A 159 3.58 -13.11 -13.28
N SER A 160 4.56 -13.70 -12.59
CA SER A 160 5.72 -14.29 -13.25
C SER A 160 6.06 -15.58 -12.55
N ASN A 161 5.21 -16.59 -12.79
CA ASN A 161 5.53 -18.01 -12.82
C ASN A 161 4.28 -18.76 -13.31
N LYS A 162 4.17 -18.88 -14.64
CA LYS A 162 3.61 -20.08 -15.25
C LYS A 162 4.76 -20.99 -15.62
#